data_AF-A0A6H0ZQX6-F1
#
_entry.id   AF-A0A6H0ZQX6-F1
#
_cell.length_a   1.000
_cell.length_b   1.000
_cell.length_c   1.000
_cell.angle_alpha   90.00
_cell.angle_beta   90.00
_cell.angle_gamma   90.00
#
_symmetry.space_group_name_H-M   'P 1'
#
loop_
_entity.id
_entity.type
_entity.pdbx_description
1 polymer ?
#
loop_
_entity_poly.entity_id
_entity_poly.type
_entity_poly.pdbx_seq_one_letter_code
_entity_poly.pdbx_strand_id
1 'polypeptide(L)'
;MWPFSKRKKPEAPAAQAAAQSRPAIFDQKMSEMYAEAKNAVMWFNDHLYDDPILGEIRDENELAAPKSALVNAFCIVLAVEDDETIRSHLLQTGLMLSHFQAGIGGHPLRMLPVKSIEGIDPDRLSNLIHSHKGEHDRFQAMYPKVQADMHAMADRYQKSIDVSVARAAKYGER
;
A
#
# COMPACT_ATOMS: atom_id res chain seq x y z
N MET A 1 37.08 -26.36 64.69
CA MET A 1 38.17 -27.06 63.98
C MET A 1 37.67 -27.42 62.58
N TRP A 2 38.33 -26.88 61.55
CA TRP A 2 38.27 -27.20 60.10
C TRP A 2 38.58 -28.71 59.80
N PRO A 3 38.46 -29.32 58.57
CA PRO A 3 38.59 -28.73 57.22
C PRO A 3 37.85 -29.37 55.96
N PHE A 4 37.96 -28.69 54.77
CA PHE A 4 37.91 -29.11 53.33
C PHE A 4 36.63 -29.79 52.72
N SER A 5 36.15 -29.57 51.46
CA SER A 5 36.75 -29.15 50.17
C SER A 5 35.70 -28.73 49.09
N LYS A 6 36.02 -27.64 48.35
CA LYS A 6 35.82 -27.31 46.90
C LYS A 6 34.63 -27.85 46.07
N ARG A 7 33.78 -26.93 45.53
CA ARG A 7 33.34 -26.81 44.10
C ARG A 7 32.92 -25.34 43.80
N LYS A 8 33.73 -24.58 43.05
CA LYS A 8 33.53 -24.08 41.66
C LYS A 8 32.26 -23.24 41.39
N LYS A 9 32.47 -21.90 41.34
CA LYS A 9 32.04 -20.90 40.32
C LYS A 9 30.63 -21.01 39.68
N PRO A 10 29.76 -19.99 39.79
CA PRO A 10 28.91 -19.58 38.69
C PRO A 10 29.71 -18.64 37.78
N GLU A 11 30.01 -19.11 36.58
CA GLU A 11 30.62 -18.33 35.51
C GLU A 11 29.52 -17.55 34.78
N ALA A 12 29.67 -16.23 34.79
CA ALA A 12 29.28 -15.18 33.85
C ALA A 12 27.95 -15.23 33.02
N PRO A 13 27.35 -14.06 32.78
CA PRO A 13 26.12 -13.88 31.99
C PRO A 13 26.43 -13.96 30.49
N ALA A 14 25.64 -14.72 29.73
CA ALA A 14 25.75 -14.75 28.28
C ALA A 14 24.41 -15.15 27.63
N ALA A 15 23.53 -14.15 27.46
CA ALA A 15 22.56 -14.11 26.36
C ALA A 15 22.03 -12.67 26.17
N GLN A 16 22.92 -11.69 26.17
CA GLN A 16 22.67 -10.36 25.60
C GLN A 16 23.83 -10.07 24.66
N ALA A 17 23.88 -10.75 23.52
CA ALA A 17 24.84 -10.45 22.45
C ALA A 17 24.44 -11.17 21.16
N ALA A 18 23.35 -10.70 20.52
CA ALA A 18 23.17 -10.80 19.06
C ALA A 18 21.93 -9.98 18.60
N ALA A 19 21.70 -8.80 19.19
CA ALA A 19 21.04 -7.74 18.43
C ALA A 19 22.18 -6.87 17.93
N GLN A 20 22.84 -7.30 16.85
CA GLN A 20 23.69 -6.41 16.08
C GLN A 20 22.78 -5.26 15.67
N SER A 21 22.93 -4.12 16.35
CA SER A 21 22.24 -2.90 16.01
C SER A 21 22.61 -2.59 14.57
N ARG A 22 21.70 -2.88 13.63
CA ARG A 22 21.65 -2.17 12.36
C ARG A 22 21.92 -0.70 12.71
N PRO A 23 22.89 -0.02 12.06
CA PRO A 23 23.10 1.39 12.30
C PRO A 23 21.73 2.06 12.20
N ALA A 24 21.37 2.93 13.14
CA ALA A 24 20.10 3.64 13.07
C ALA A 24 20.09 4.43 11.75
N ILE A 25 19.51 3.85 10.70
CA ILE A 25 19.42 4.45 9.36
C ILE A 25 18.58 5.74 9.44
N PHE A 26 17.74 5.84 10.48
CA PHE A 26 16.78 6.89 10.69
C PHE A 26 16.99 7.53 12.06
N ASP A 27 16.97 8.87 12.10
CA ASP A 27 16.77 9.59 13.35
C ASP A 27 15.33 9.37 13.88
N GLN A 28 15.05 9.83 15.10
CA GLN A 28 13.75 9.63 15.74
C GLN A 28 12.61 10.21 14.89
N LYS A 29 12.82 11.38 14.27
CA LYS A 29 11.82 12.06 13.45
C LYS A 29 11.49 11.26 12.19
N MET A 30 12.49 10.68 11.53
CA MET A 30 12.30 9.82 10.36
C MET A 30 11.58 8.51 10.73
N SER A 31 11.84 7.98 11.93
CA SER A 31 11.16 6.79 12.44
C SER A 31 9.67 7.05 12.71
N GLU A 32 9.33 8.19 13.31
CA GLU A 32 7.95 8.64 13.53
C GLU A 32 7.20 8.83 12.20
N MET A 33 7.82 9.54 11.26
CA MET A 33 7.27 9.75 9.91
C MET A 33 7.01 8.43 9.17
N TYR A 34 7.93 7.46 9.26
CA TYR A 34 7.74 6.15 8.67
C TYR A 34 6.59 5.37 9.32
N ALA A 35 6.47 5.42 10.65
CA ALA A 35 5.37 4.78 11.36
C ALA A 35 4.00 5.35 10.95
N GLU A 36 3.90 6.68 10.83
CA GLU A 36 2.68 7.34 10.33
C GLU A 36 2.34 6.94 8.90
N ALA A 37 3.33 6.94 8.00
CA ALA A 37 3.15 6.51 6.61
C ALA A 37 2.67 5.06 6.53
N LYS A 38 3.28 4.16 7.34
CA LYS A 38 2.88 2.75 7.40
C LYS A 38 1.45 2.58 7.88
N ASN A 39 1.04 3.32 8.92
CA ASN A 39 -0.33 3.27 9.41
C ASN A 39 -1.34 3.76 8.36
N ALA A 40 -1.02 4.81 7.61
CA ALA A 40 -1.88 5.32 6.55
C ALA A 40 -2.04 4.30 5.40
N VAL A 41 -0.96 3.65 4.99
CA VAL A 41 -0.98 2.57 3.99
C VAL A 41 -1.79 1.37 4.47
N MET A 42 -1.61 0.96 5.74
CA MET A 42 -2.40 -0.13 6.33
C MET A 42 -3.89 0.18 6.34
N TRP A 43 -4.27 1.38 6.78
CA TRP A 43 -5.68 1.79 6.80
C TRP A 43 -6.31 1.76 5.40
N PHE A 44 -5.56 2.22 4.39
CA PHE A 44 -6.03 2.16 3.01
C PHE A 44 -6.14 0.71 2.48
N ASN A 45 -5.20 -0.16 2.85
CA ASN A 45 -5.26 -1.57 2.48
C ASN A 45 -6.45 -2.29 3.13
N ASP A 46 -6.72 -2.02 4.40
CA ASP A 46 -7.88 -2.57 5.13
C ASP A 46 -9.19 -2.10 4.49
N HIS A 47 -9.27 -0.82 4.12
CA HIS A 47 -10.41 -0.27 3.38
C HIS A 47 -10.69 -1.02 2.06
N LEU A 48 -9.64 -1.31 1.28
CA LEU A 48 -9.77 -2.05 0.02
C LEU A 48 -10.07 -3.54 0.21
N TYR A 49 -9.66 -4.13 1.33
CA TYR A 49 -9.98 -5.50 1.67
C TYR A 49 -11.48 -5.66 1.99
N ASP A 50 -12.02 -4.72 2.77
CA ASP A 50 -13.44 -4.71 3.15
C ASP A 50 -14.36 -4.36 1.96
N ASP A 51 -13.91 -3.47 1.07
CA ASP A 51 -14.68 -3.03 -0.11
C ASP A 51 -13.79 -2.88 -1.37
N PRO A 52 -13.59 -3.97 -2.14
CA PRO A 52 -12.75 -3.96 -3.34
C PRO A 52 -13.23 -2.98 -4.43
N ILE A 53 -12.32 -2.13 -4.91
CA ILE A 53 -12.61 -1.06 -5.90
C ILE A 53 -12.53 -1.49 -7.38
N LEU A 54 -12.32 -2.79 -7.67
CA LEU A 54 -12.07 -3.25 -9.03
C LEU A 54 -13.26 -2.92 -9.96
N GLY A 55 -12.99 -2.17 -11.04
CA GLY A 55 -14.02 -1.76 -12.00
C GLY A 55 -14.89 -0.60 -11.50
N GLU A 56 -14.51 0.09 -10.44
CA GLU A 56 -15.21 1.26 -9.91
C GLU A 56 -14.32 2.51 -9.94
N ILE A 57 -14.94 3.69 -10.03
CA ILE A 57 -14.33 4.99 -9.76
C ILE A 57 -15.12 5.60 -8.61
N ARG A 58 -14.44 5.90 -7.50
CA ARG A 58 -15.03 6.41 -6.25
C ARG A 58 -14.68 7.87 -6.04
N ASP A 59 -15.42 8.55 -5.16
CA ASP A 59 -15.09 9.95 -4.84
C ASP A 59 -13.89 10.03 -3.89
N GLU A 60 -13.02 11.01 -4.08
CA GLU A 60 -11.87 11.23 -3.18
C GLU A 60 -12.29 11.51 -1.72
N ASN A 61 -13.52 12.00 -1.50
CA ASN A 61 -14.04 12.22 -0.15
C ASN A 61 -14.33 10.94 0.64
N GLU A 62 -14.32 9.77 0.00
CA GLU A 62 -14.46 8.47 0.67
C GLU A 62 -13.17 8.03 1.38
N LEU A 63 -12.02 8.64 1.05
CA LEU A 63 -10.74 8.35 1.69
C LEU A 63 -10.67 8.97 3.11
N ALA A 64 -10.14 8.26 4.11
CA ALA A 64 -9.94 8.84 5.45
C ALA A 64 -8.79 9.86 5.53
N ALA A 65 -8.02 10.01 4.47
CA ALA A 65 -6.98 11.03 4.36
C ALA A 65 -6.95 11.61 2.94
N PRO A 66 -6.48 12.85 2.77
CA PRO A 66 -6.32 13.43 1.43
C PRO A 66 -5.52 12.50 0.52
N LYS A 67 -5.95 12.32 -0.73
CA LYS A 67 -5.29 11.44 -1.72
C LYS A 67 -3.78 11.71 -1.82
N SER A 68 -3.37 12.98 -1.79
CA SER A 68 -1.96 13.38 -1.80
C SER A 68 -1.16 12.90 -0.59
N ALA A 69 -1.77 12.83 0.59
CA ALA A 69 -1.11 12.33 1.81
C ALA A 69 -0.90 10.82 1.72
N LEU A 70 -1.89 10.07 1.20
CA LEU A 70 -1.76 8.63 0.96
C LEU A 70 -0.69 8.32 -0.09
N VAL A 71 -0.65 9.07 -1.20
CA VAL A 71 0.42 8.94 -2.21
C VAL A 71 1.80 9.16 -1.57
N ASN A 72 1.95 10.18 -0.73
CA ASN A 72 3.22 10.41 -0.03
C ASN A 72 3.56 9.28 0.95
N ALA A 73 2.56 8.72 1.65
CA ALA A 73 2.75 7.59 2.53
C ALA A 73 3.26 6.36 1.76
N PHE A 74 2.66 6.04 0.61
CA PHE A 74 3.16 4.99 -0.29
C PHE A 74 4.59 5.25 -0.75
N CYS A 75 4.92 6.48 -1.16
CA CYS A 75 6.29 6.84 -1.53
C CYS A 75 7.30 6.57 -0.40
N ILE A 76 6.94 6.88 0.84
CA ILE A 76 7.80 6.66 2.01
C ILE A 76 7.96 5.16 2.27
N VAL A 77 6.86 4.40 2.30
CA VAL A 77 6.90 2.96 2.59
C VAL A 77 7.65 2.20 1.49
N LEU A 78 7.41 2.51 0.22
CA LEU A 78 8.11 1.88 -0.92
C LEU A 78 9.61 2.15 -0.92
N ALA A 79 10.04 3.33 -0.46
CA ALA A 79 11.46 3.67 -0.34
C ALA A 79 12.17 2.94 0.81
N VAL A 80 11.39 2.41 1.77
CA VAL A 80 11.89 1.73 2.96
C VAL A 80 11.68 0.21 2.91
N GLU A 81 10.81 -0.29 2.04
CA GLU A 81 10.56 -1.73 1.91
C GLU A 81 11.68 -2.44 1.12
N ASP A 82 12.32 -3.41 1.76
CA ASP A 82 13.41 -4.20 1.19
C ASP A 82 12.89 -5.42 0.42
N ASP A 83 11.80 -6.04 0.87
CA ASP A 83 11.22 -7.23 0.24
C ASP A 83 10.53 -6.87 -1.09
N GLU A 84 11.01 -7.46 -2.18
CA GLU A 84 10.48 -7.21 -3.52
C GLU A 84 9.02 -7.64 -3.69
N THR A 85 8.61 -8.74 -3.04
CA THR A 85 7.24 -9.23 -3.08
C THR A 85 6.31 -8.27 -2.37
N ILE A 86 6.68 -7.82 -1.16
CA ILE A 86 5.90 -6.84 -0.40
C ILE A 86 5.84 -5.51 -1.17
N ARG A 87 6.96 -5.06 -1.73
CA ARG A 87 7.04 -3.82 -2.52
C ARG A 87 6.16 -3.89 -3.78
N SER A 88 6.11 -5.04 -4.45
CA SER A 88 5.22 -5.26 -5.60
C SER A 88 3.74 -5.16 -5.21
N HIS A 89 3.35 -5.77 -4.08
CA HIS A 89 1.98 -5.63 -3.55
C HIS A 89 1.66 -4.18 -3.17
N LEU A 90 2.58 -3.50 -2.47
CA LEU A 90 2.42 -2.09 -2.12
C LEU A 90 2.27 -1.19 -3.35
N LEU A 91 3.01 -1.46 -4.42
CA LEU A 91 2.87 -0.74 -5.69
C LEU A 91 1.46 -0.95 -6.26
N GLN A 92 1.00 -2.21 -6.36
CA GLN A 92 -0.33 -2.50 -6.87
C GLN A 92 -1.42 -1.82 -6.05
N THR A 93 -1.40 -1.96 -4.73
CA THR A 93 -2.33 -1.28 -3.82
C THR A 93 -2.26 0.23 -3.98
N GLY A 94 -1.05 0.80 -4.00
CA GLY A 94 -0.85 2.24 -4.15
C GLY A 94 -1.38 2.82 -5.46
N LEU A 95 -1.36 2.04 -6.55
CA LEU A 95 -1.93 2.45 -7.84
C LEU A 95 -3.47 2.46 -7.83
N MET A 96 -4.12 1.70 -6.94
CA MET A 96 -5.58 1.74 -6.81
C MET A 96 -6.09 3.10 -6.31
N LEU A 97 -5.24 3.94 -5.71
CA LEU A 97 -5.59 5.33 -5.38
C LEU A 97 -6.01 6.15 -6.60
N SER A 98 -5.58 5.79 -7.81
CA SER A 98 -5.97 6.49 -9.03
C SER A 98 -7.47 6.37 -9.33
N HIS A 99 -8.15 5.35 -8.78
CA HIS A 99 -9.58 5.15 -8.93
C HIS A 99 -10.41 6.09 -8.04
N PHE A 100 -9.78 6.82 -7.12
CA PHE A 100 -10.44 7.87 -6.35
C PHE A 100 -10.28 9.21 -7.07
N GLN A 101 -11.41 9.76 -7.53
CA GLN A 101 -11.46 10.98 -8.33
C GLN A 101 -12.38 12.03 -7.69
N ALA A 102 -11.97 13.28 -7.69
CA ALA A 102 -12.82 14.37 -7.22
C ALA A 102 -14.08 14.55 -8.10
N GLY A 103 -15.23 14.76 -7.48
CA GLY A 103 -16.47 15.15 -8.16
C GLY A 103 -17.30 13.98 -8.70
N ILE A 104 -17.07 12.77 -8.17
CA ILE A 104 -17.86 11.57 -8.49
C ILE A 104 -19.20 11.60 -7.73
N GLY A 105 -19.18 12.05 -6.47
CA GLY A 105 -20.32 12.07 -5.55
C GLY A 105 -20.46 10.79 -4.71
N GLY A 106 -21.56 10.66 -3.97
CA GLY A 106 -21.75 9.55 -3.02
C GLY A 106 -22.06 8.16 -3.63
N HIS A 107 -22.00 8.02 -4.96
CA HIS A 107 -22.24 6.75 -5.65
C HIS A 107 -21.09 6.47 -6.63
N PRO A 108 -20.41 5.31 -6.50
CA PRO A 108 -19.33 4.93 -7.40
C PRO A 108 -19.80 4.83 -8.85
N LEU A 109 -18.99 5.30 -9.79
CA LEU A 109 -19.17 4.98 -11.20
C LEU A 109 -18.66 3.57 -11.43
N ARG A 110 -19.50 2.71 -12.00
CA ARG A 110 -19.16 1.31 -12.24
C ARG A 110 -18.92 1.08 -13.72
N MET A 111 -17.87 0.31 -14.03
CA MET A 111 -17.60 -0.18 -15.39
C MET A 111 -18.77 -1.03 -15.90
N LEU A 112 -19.37 -1.82 -15.00
CA LEU A 112 -20.52 -2.68 -15.29
C LEU A 112 -21.64 -2.39 -14.29
N PRO A 113 -22.91 -2.50 -14.70
CA PRO A 113 -24.07 -2.27 -13.84
C PRO A 113 -24.30 -3.37 -12.79
N VAL A 114 -23.33 -4.28 -12.63
CA VAL A 114 -23.38 -5.44 -11.74
C VAL A 114 -22.07 -5.54 -10.97
N LYS A 115 -22.13 -6.04 -9.73
CA LYS A 115 -20.94 -6.27 -8.90
C LYS A 115 -20.10 -7.46 -9.36
N SER A 116 -20.73 -8.44 -9.99
CA SER A 116 -20.09 -9.62 -10.57
C SER A 116 -20.79 -10.01 -11.87
N ILE A 117 -20.02 -10.49 -12.84
CA ILE A 117 -20.51 -11.05 -14.11
C ILE A 117 -20.74 -12.56 -14.05
N GLU A 118 -20.40 -13.20 -12.93
CA GLU A 118 -20.54 -14.64 -12.78
C GLU A 118 -21.99 -15.09 -12.95
N GLY A 119 -22.22 -16.02 -13.88
CA GLY A 119 -23.55 -16.58 -14.15
C GLY A 119 -24.54 -15.64 -14.85
N ILE A 120 -24.10 -14.45 -15.30
CA ILE A 120 -24.95 -13.53 -16.06
C ILE A 120 -24.89 -13.89 -17.54
N ASP A 121 -26.06 -14.12 -18.12
CA ASP A 121 -26.23 -14.31 -19.56
C ASP A 121 -25.79 -13.05 -20.36
N PRO A 122 -25.01 -13.20 -21.46
CA PRO A 122 -24.51 -12.05 -22.23
C PRO A 122 -25.58 -11.09 -22.77
N ASP A 123 -26.74 -11.61 -23.20
CA ASP A 123 -27.82 -10.76 -23.70
C ASP A 123 -28.44 -9.94 -22.57
N ARG A 124 -28.59 -10.57 -21.39
CA ARG A 124 -29.00 -9.86 -20.17
C ARG A 124 -27.99 -8.80 -19.74
N LEU A 125 -26.69 -9.09 -19.82
CA LEU A 125 -25.64 -8.11 -19.51
C LEU A 125 -25.67 -6.92 -20.47
N SER A 126 -25.83 -7.19 -21.77
CA SER A 126 -25.97 -6.14 -22.78
C SER A 126 -27.18 -5.24 -22.49
N ASN A 127 -28.34 -5.84 -22.17
CA ASN A 127 -29.55 -5.09 -21.81
C ASN A 127 -29.34 -4.22 -20.56
N LEU A 128 -28.63 -4.74 -19.55
CA LEU A 128 -28.30 -3.98 -18.34
C LEU A 128 -27.35 -2.80 -18.64
N ILE A 129 -26.35 -2.99 -19.49
CA ILE A 129 -25.44 -1.90 -19.89
C ILE A 129 -26.24 -0.82 -20.63
N HIS A 130 -27.15 -1.21 -21.52
CA HIS A 130 -28.02 -0.26 -22.23
C HIS A 130 -28.97 0.48 -21.27
N SER A 131 -29.51 -0.18 -20.25
CA SER A 131 -30.38 0.48 -19.25
C SER A 131 -29.62 1.41 -18.30
N HIS A 132 -28.32 1.19 -18.10
CA HIS A 132 -27.41 2.02 -17.29
C HIS A 132 -26.45 2.87 -18.13
N LYS A 133 -26.80 3.14 -19.41
CA LYS A 133 -25.92 3.81 -20.37
C LYS A 133 -25.32 5.12 -19.84
N GLY A 134 -26.10 5.93 -19.13
CA GLY A 134 -25.61 7.20 -18.58
C GLY A 134 -24.49 7.04 -17.55
N GLU A 135 -24.54 6.03 -16.69
CA GLU A 135 -23.49 5.73 -15.71
C GLU A 135 -22.24 5.17 -16.40
N HIS A 136 -22.45 4.24 -17.35
CA HIS A 136 -21.37 3.69 -18.15
C HIS A 136 -20.65 4.78 -18.95
N ASP A 137 -21.38 5.69 -19.61
CA ASP A 137 -20.80 6.80 -20.38
C ASP A 137 -20.00 7.75 -19.48
N ARG A 138 -20.48 8.03 -18.25
CA ARG A 138 -19.73 8.79 -17.25
C ARG A 138 -18.45 8.08 -16.82
N PHE A 139 -18.51 6.76 -16.59
CA PHE A 139 -17.33 5.95 -16.28
C PHE A 139 -16.29 6.06 -17.40
N GLN A 140 -16.70 5.84 -18.65
CA GLN A 140 -15.82 5.91 -19.82
C GLN A 140 -15.21 7.30 -19.99
N ALA A 141 -15.97 8.36 -19.72
CA ALA A 141 -15.45 9.74 -19.77
C ALA A 141 -14.42 10.04 -18.68
N MET A 142 -14.55 9.43 -17.50
CA MET A 142 -13.64 9.64 -16.36
C MET A 142 -12.40 8.74 -16.41
N TYR A 143 -12.48 7.58 -17.04
CA TYR A 143 -11.42 6.58 -17.03
C TYR A 143 -10.06 7.07 -17.59
N PRO A 144 -9.99 7.92 -18.64
CA PRO A 144 -8.72 8.50 -19.07
C PRO A 144 -8.01 9.31 -17.98
N LYS A 145 -8.76 9.99 -17.10
CA LYS A 145 -8.19 10.71 -15.96
C LYS A 145 -7.63 9.75 -14.91
N VAL A 146 -8.33 8.65 -14.64
CA VAL A 146 -7.85 7.56 -13.77
C VAL A 146 -6.53 6.99 -14.30
N GLN A 147 -6.43 6.75 -15.61
CA GLN A 147 -5.19 6.27 -16.23
C GLN A 147 -4.05 7.30 -16.12
N ALA A 148 -4.32 8.57 -16.39
CA ALA A 148 -3.33 9.63 -16.26
C ALA A 148 -2.80 9.75 -14.81
N ASP A 149 -3.70 9.70 -13.81
CA ASP A 149 -3.34 9.69 -12.40
C ASP A 149 -2.51 8.45 -12.04
N MET A 150 -2.91 7.26 -12.54
CA MET A 150 -2.18 6.01 -12.31
C MET A 150 -0.75 6.08 -12.83
N HIS A 151 -0.56 6.58 -14.07
CA HIS A 151 0.77 6.77 -14.64
C HIS A 151 1.61 7.76 -13.82
N ALA A 152 1.03 8.90 -13.44
CA ALA A 152 1.74 9.89 -12.63
C ALA A 152 2.13 9.35 -11.23
N MET A 153 1.31 8.48 -10.63
CA MET A 153 1.64 7.78 -9.39
C MET A 153 2.73 6.73 -9.61
N ALA A 154 2.64 5.93 -10.67
CA ALA A 154 3.65 4.93 -11.02
C ALA A 154 5.05 5.56 -11.15
N ASP A 155 5.16 6.70 -11.83
CA ASP A 155 6.43 7.43 -11.96
C ASP A 155 7.01 7.89 -10.63
N ARG A 156 6.15 8.26 -9.66
CA ARG A 156 6.57 8.67 -8.31
C ARG A 156 7.00 7.46 -7.49
N TYR A 157 6.20 6.41 -7.52
CA TYR A 157 6.48 5.17 -6.80
C TYR A 157 7.74 4.48 -7.31
N GLN A 158 8.00 4.49 -8.62
CA GLN A 158 9.23 3.95 -9.18
C GLN A 158 10.46 4.64 -8.61
N LYS A 159 10.45 5.96 -8.46
CA LYS A 159 11.57 6.71 -7.85
C LYS A 159 11.81 6.29 -6.40
N SER A 160 10.76 6.01 -5.64
CA SER A 160 10.89 5.46 -4.29
C SER A 160 11.48 4.06 -4.30
N ILE A 161 11.03 3.20 -5.21
CA ILE A 161 11.56 1.84 -5.38
C ILE A 161 13.06 1.89 -5.73
N ASP A 162 13.47 2.78 -6.63
CA ASP A 162 14.87 2.96 -7.02
C ASP A 162 15.75 3.34 -5.82
N VAL A 163 15.24 4.17 -4.90
CA VAL A 163 15.90 4.50 -3.64
C VAL A 163 16.08 3.28 -2.75
N SER A 164 15.03 2.45 -2.61
CA SER A 164 15.11 1.20 -1.84
C SER A 164 16.16 0.25 -2.42
N VAL A 165 16.14 0.02 -3.74
CA VAL A 165 17.10 -0.85 -4.44
C VAL A 165 18.53 -0.35 -4.29
N ALA A 166 18.76 0.95 -4.46
CA ALA A 166 20.08 1.55 -4.28
C ALA A 166 20.59 1.40 -2.84
N ARG A 167 19.70 1.51 -1.85
CA ARG A 167 20.02 1.28 -0.44
C ARG A 167 20.40 -0.18 -0.19
N ALA A 168 19.59 -1.15 -0.64
CA ALA A 168 19.89 -2.57 -0.48
C ALA A 168 21.25 -2.94 -1.09
N ALA A 169 21.55 -2.41 -2.29
CA ALA A 169 22.85 -2.60 -2.94
C ALA A 169 24.04 -2.03 -2.14
N LYS A 170 23.83 -0.91 -1.43
CA LYS A 170 24.87 -0.25 -0.61
C LYS A 170 25.15 -0.97 0.70
N TYR A 171 24.14 -1.59 1.32
CA TYR A 171 24.25 -2.19 2.65
C TYR A 171 24.33 -3.73 2.65
N GLY A 172 24.33 -4.37 1.47
CA GLY A 172 24.64 -5.81 1.33
C GLY A 172 23.53 -6.75 1.80
N GLU A 173 22.29 -6.28 1.88
CA GLU A 173 21.13 -7.08 2.22
C GLU A 173 20.63 -7.76 0.93
N ARG A 174 21.04 -9.02 0.72
CA ARG A 174 20.53 -9.93 -0.31
C ARG A 174 19.94 -11.16 0.34
#